data_AF-A0A1X7V146-F1
#
_entry.id   AF-A0A1X7V146-F1
#
_cell.length_a   1.000
_cell.length_b   1.000
_cell.length_c   1.000
_cell.angle_alpha   90.00
_cell.angle_beta   90.00
_cell.angle_gamma   90.00
#
_symmetry.space_group_name_H-M   'P 1'
#
loop_
_entity.id
_entity.type
_entity.pdbx_description
1 polymer ?
#
loop_
_entity_poly.entity_id
_entity_poly.type
_entity_poly.pdbx_seq_one_letter_code
_entity_poly.pdbx_strand_id
1 'polypeptide(L)'
;MINPYYPDLLKAWKANMDIQVIGNVNGAAKYICHYMCKDEPEQIKQQIARKLDELPVNCSQRQKLLKNGNTLISHRILGAQEAVFCTAGLHLRGSSRSYVFINTNRPQKRGRLFKSNREVRAMNTGDVFNPGPLEISISS
;
A
#
# COMPACT_ATOMS: atom_id res chain seq x y z
N MET A 1 -10.52 -1.26 28.43
CA MET A 1 -11.12 -2.36 27.65
C MET A 1 -10.02 -2.94 26.77
N ILE A 2 -9.55 -4.17 27.06
CA ILE A 2 -8.48 -4.85 26.32
C ILE A 2 -9.11 -5.57 25.12
N ASN A 3 -8.46 -5.50 23.94
CA ASN A 3 -8.92 -6.13 22.71
C ASN A 3 -9.12 -7.66 22.91
N PRO A 4 -10.34 -8.21 22.79
CA PRO A 4 -10.63 -9.61 23.07
C PRO A 4 -10.30 -10.58 21.93
N TYR A 5 -9.75 -10.10 20.81
CA TYR A 5 -9.62 -10.91 19.59
C TYR A 5 -8.76 -12.18 19.75
N TYR A 6 -7.77 -12.18 20.65
CA TYR A 6 -6.96 -13.36 20.91
C TYR A 6 -6.19 -13.29 22.25
N PRO A 7 -6.85 -13.59 23.39
CA PRO A 7 -6.27 -13.42 24.72
C PRO A 7 -5.05 -14.32 24.98
N ASP A 8 -4.98 -15.49 24.35
CA ASP A 8 -3.84 -16.40 24.52
C ASP A 8 -2.57 -15.87 23.87
N LEU A 9 -2.70 -15.14 22.76
CA LEU A 9 -1.57 -14.49 22.09
C LEU A 9 -1.07 -13.32 22.92
N LEU A 10 -1.96 -12.54 23.53
CA LEU A 10 -1.57 -11.46 24.44
C LEU A 10 -0.82 -12.01 25.66
N LYS A 11 -1.21 -13.18 26.18
CA LYS A 11 -0.50 -13.86 27.29
C LYS A 11 0.82 -14.50 26.84
N ALA A 12 0.88 -15.03 25.62
CA ALA A 12 2.07 -15.66 25.07
C ALA A 12 3.12 -14.63 24.60
N TRP A 13 2.67 -13.45 24.17
CA TRP A 13 3.52 -12.37 23.69
C TRP A 13 4.23 -11.69 24.88
N LYS A 14 5.38 -12.24 25.28
CA LYS A 14 6.21 -11.75 26.40
C LYS A 14 6.99 -10.46 26.07
N ALA A 15 6.51 -9.62 25.16
CA ALA A 15 7.13 -8.33 24.84
C ALA A 15 6.29 -7.16 25.37
N ASN A 16 6.88 -5.97 25.43
CA ASN A 16 6.17 -4.77 25.85
C ASN A 16 5.02 -4.46 24.86
N MET A 17 3.79 -4.33 25.37
CA MET A 17 2.61 -4.05 24.56
C MET A 17 2.10 -2.63 24.87
N ASP A 18 2.08 -1.75 23.87
CA ASP A 18 1.46 -0.43 23.96
C ASP A 18 -0.02 -0.53 23.54
N ILE A 19 -0.92 -0.64 24.53
CA ILE A 19 -2.36 -0.80 24.31
C ILE A 19 -3.06 0.52 24.64
N GLN A 20 -3.64 1.17 23.62
CA GLN A 20 -4.33 2.45 23.77
C GLN A 20 -5.79 2.36 23.30
N VAL A 21 -6.68 3.09 23.98
CA VAL A 21 -8.08 3.18 23.59
C VAL A 21 -8.22 4.13 22.40
N ILE A 22 -8.84 3.66 21.31
CA ILE A 22 -9.11 4.46 20.13
C ILE A 22 -10.40 5.25 20.34
N GLY A 23 -10.30 6.56 20.58
CA GLY A 23 -11.46 7.45 20.71
C GLY A 23 -12.04 7.95 19.38
N ASN A 24 -11.25 7.92 18.30
CA ASN A 24 -11.66 8.37 16.97
C ASN A 24 -10.83 7.66 15.90
N VAL A 25 -11.46 7.25 14.79
CA VAL A 25 -10.80 6.65 13.62
C VAL A 25 -9.67 7.53 13.09
N ASN A 26 -9.87 8.86 13.02
CA ASN A 26 -8.84 9.79 12.57
C ASN A 26 -7.65 9.85 13.54
N GLY A 27 -7.93 9.73 14.86
CA GLY A 27 -6.89 9.67 15.88
C GLY A 27 -6.04 8.40 15.76
N ALA A 28 -6.69 7.25 15.55
CA ALA A 28 -5.98 5.99 15.31
C ALA A 28 -5.12 6.04 14.04
N ALA A 29 -5.67 6.55 12.94
CA ALA A 29 -4.92 6.71 11.69
C ALA A 29 -3.69 7.62 11.91
N LYS A 30 -3.86 8.76 12.59
CA LYS A 30 -2.78 9.69 12.90
C LYS A 30 -1.69 9.06 13.78
N TYR A 31 -2.09 8.28 14.79
CA TYR A 31 -1.15 7.58 15.68
C TYR A 31 -0.33 6.55 14.90
N ILE A 32 -0.98 5.70 14.10
CA ILE A 32 -0.30 4.69 13.28
C ILE A 32 0.66 5.37 12.31
N CYS A 33 0.23 6.43 11.63
CA CYS A 33 1.12 7.19 10.73
C CYS A 33 2.31 7.81 11.46
N HIS A 34 2.11 8.41 12.65
CA HIS A 34 3.22 8.94 13.44
C HIS A 34 4.22 7.87 13.84
N TYR A 35 3.74 6.69 14.23
CA TYR A 35 4.60 5.59 14.63
C TYR A 35 5.40 5.05 13.44
N MET A 36 4.75 4.79 12.31
CA MET A 36 5.39 4.31 11.08
C MET A 36 6.41 5.32 10.53
N CYS A 37 6.14 6.62 10.66
CA CYS A 37 7.01 7.68 10.17
C CYS A 37 8.00 8.22 11.22
N LYS A 38 8.14 7.56 12.38
CA LYS A 38 8.95 8.09 13.51
C LYS A 38 10.41 8.28 13.12
N ASP A 39 10.96 7.31 12.41
CA ASP A 39 12.37 7.28 12.01
C ASP A 39 12.60 7.82 10.59
N GLU A 40 11.56 8.40 9.97
CA GLU A 40 11.69 9.00 8.64
C GLU A 40 12.52 10.28 8.70
N PRO A 41 13.53 10.43 7.80
CA PRO A 41 14.38 11.61 7.75
C PRO A 41 13.58 12.91 7.62
N GLU A 42 13.97 13.92 8.39
CA GLU A 42 13.28 15.22 8.40
C GLU A 42 13.29 15.89 7.02
N GLN A 43 14.34 15.63 6.23
CA GLN A 43 14.45 16.10 4.85
C GLN A 43 13.29 15.61 3.98
N ILE A 44 12.85 14.35 4.14
CA ILE A 44 11.74 13.80 3.37
C ILE A 44 10.44 14.51 3.73
N LYS A 45 10.21 14.78 5.01
CA LYS A 45 9.02 15.52 5.48
C LYS A 45 8.98 16.94 4.90
N GLN A 46 10.11 17.62 4.90
CA GLN A 46 10.24 18.96 4.31
C GLN A 46 10.00 18.95 2.79
N GLN A 47 10.52 17.96 2.07
CA GLN A 47 10.28 17.82 0.63
C GLN A 47 8.81 17.56 0.33
N ILE A 48 8.16 16.68 1.10
CA ILE A 48 6.72 16.43 0.96
C ILE A 48 5.92 17.72 1.17
N ALA A 49 6.21 18.48 2.23
CA ALA A 49 5.52 19.75 2.50
C ALA A 49 5.68 20.74 1.33
N ARG A 50 6.91 20.96 0.86
CA ARG A 50 7.18 21.83 -0.30
C ARG A 50 6.43 21.37 -1.55
N LYS A 51 6.41 20.05 -1.82
CA LYS A 51 5.71 19.47 -2.97
C LYS A 51 4.20 19.56 -2.89
N LEU A 52 3.65 19.64 -1.68
CA LEU A 52 2.23 19.91 -1.47
C LEU A 52 1.89 21.38 -1.64
N ASP A 53 2.75 22.29 -1.20
CA ASP A 53 2.56 23.75 -1.37
C ASP A 53 2.61 24.18 -2.86
N GLU A 54 3.35 23.43 -3.69
CA GLU A 54 3.36 23.60 -5.15
C GLU A 54 2.02 23.22 -5.82
N LEU A 55 1.13 22.51 -5.14
CA LEU A 55 -0.13 22.07 -5.74
C LEU A 55 -1.18 23.19 -5.75
N PRO A 56 -2.05 23.23 -6.78
CA PRO A 56 -3.17 24.17 -6.80
C PRO A 56 -4.07 23.99 -5.58
N VAL A 57 -4.63 25.08 -5.05
CA VAL A 57 -5.55 25.09 -3.90
C VAL A 57 -6.73 24.10 -4.11
N ASN A 58 -7.19 23.99 -5.36
CA ASN A 58 -8.33 23.14 -5.74
C ASN A 58 -7.94 21.70 -6.14
N CYS A 59 -6.72 21.26 -5.87
CA CYS A 59 -6.30 19.90 -6.24
C CYS A 59 -7.06 18.83 -5.43
N SER A 60 -7.40 17.74 -6.12
CA SER A 60 -8.10 16.60 -5.52
C SER A 60 -7.22 15.89 -4.49
N GLN A 61 -7.85 15.23 -3.51
CA GLN A 61 -7.13 14.41 -2.52
C GLN A 61 -6.30 13.31 -3.18
N ARG A 62 -6.77 12.76 -4.30
CA ARG A 62 -6.01 11.79 -5.10
C ARG A 62 -4.72 12.39 -5.66
N GLN A 63 -4.76 13.62 -6.18
CA GLN A 63 -3.56 14.30 -6.69
C GLN A 63 -2.57 14.58 -5.57
N LYS A 64 -3.03 15.04 -4.40
CA LYS A 64 -2.19 15.23 -3.21
C LYS A 64 -1.51 13.92 -2.80
N LEU A 65 -2.28 12.82 -2.75
CA LEU A 65 -1.75 11.50 -2.40
C LEU A 65 -0.71 10.99 -3.40
N LEU A 66 -0.97 11.15 -4.70
CA LEU A 66 -0.03 10.76 -5.75
C LEU A 66 1.27 11.59 -5.68
N LYS A 67 1.16 12.90 -5.45
CA LYS A 67 2.34 13.77 -5.29
C LYS A 67 3.16 13.37 -4.06
N ASN A 68 2.50 13.07 -2.94
CA ASN A 68 3.17 12.57 -1.73
C ASN A 68 3.88 11.24 -1.98
N GLY A 69 3.17 10.27 -2.55
CA GLY A 69 3.71 8.93 -2.83
C GLY A 69 4.92 8.99 -3.77
N ASN A 70 4.83 9.77 -4.85
CA ASN A 70 5.96 9.95 -5.77
C ASN A 70 7.16 10.61 -5.08
N THR A 71 6.92 11.67 -4.29
CA THR A 71 7.99 12.37 -3.57
C THR A 71 8.69 11.44 -2.59
N LEU A 72 7.91 10.65 -1.84
CA LEU A 72 8.44 9.65 -0.91
C LEU A 72 9.30 8.61 -1.64
N ILE A 73 8.78 7.98 -2.71
CA ILE A 73 9.50 6.96 -3.46
C ILE A 73 10.80 7.52 -4.06
N SER A 74 10.79 8.76 -4.56
CA SER A 74 11.97 9.37 -5.18
C SER A 74 13.06 9.79 -4.19
N HIS A 75 12.70 10.13 -2.94
CA HIS A 75 13.64 10.63 -1.93
C HIS A 75 13.94 9.60 -0.83
N ARG A 76 13.29 8.43 -0.86
CA ARG A 76 13.51 7.38 0.11
C ARG A 76 14.95 6.89 0.02
N ILE A 77 15.65 6.97 1.15
CA ILE A 77 16.97 6.37 1.31
C ILE A 77 16.77 4.90 1.71
N LEU A 78 17.38 4.00 0.96
CA LEU A 78 17.31 2.56 1.21
C LEU A 78 18.65 2.10 1.80
N GLY A 79 18.59 1.12 2.71
CA GLY A 79 19.81 0.42 3.13
C GLY A 79 20.44 -0.34 1.96
N ALA A 80 21.75 -0.57 2.01
CA ALA A 80 22.48 -1.23 0.92
C ALA A 80 21.87 -2.60 0.54
N GLN A 81 21.44 -3.39 1.52
CA GLN A 81 20.79 -4.68 1.31
C GLN A 81 19.44 -4.54 0.59
N GLU A 82 18.60 -3.59 1.03
CA GLU A 82 17.30 -3.32 0.39
C GLU A 82 17.51 -2.82 -1.05
N ALA A 83 18.51 -1.96 -1.29
CA ALA A 83 18.85 -1.48 -2.62
C ALA A 83 19.26 -2.63 -3.57
N VAL A 84 20.09 -3.56 -3.10
CA VAL A 84 20.49 -4.75 -3.89
C VAL A 84 19.28 -5.63 -4.21
N PHE A 85 18.39 -5.86 -3.24
CA PHE A 85 17.17 -6.63 -3.50
C PHE A 85 16.28 -5.96 -4.54
N CYS A 86 16.08 -4.65 -4.44
CA CYS A 86 15.30 -3.88 -5.41
C CYS A 86 15.92 -3.93 -6.81
N THR A 87 17.23 -3.71 -6.95
CA THR A 87 17.90 -3.66 -8.26
C THR A 87 18.03 -5.03 -8.90
N ALA A 88 18.20 -6.09 -8.11
CA ALA A 88 18.25 -7.48 -8.58
C ALA A 88 16.85 -8.09 -8.84
N GLY A 89 15.77 -7.36 -8.55
CA GLY A 89 14.40 -7.87 -8.70
C GLY A 89 14.03 -8.99 -7.71
N LEU A 90 14.70 -9.03 -6.56
CA LEU A 90 14.45 -10.01 -5.51
C LEU A 90 13.24 -9.62 -4.65
N HIS A 91 12.56 -10.62 -4.11
CA HIS A 91 11.42 -10.40 -3.24
C HIS A 91 11.84 -9.80 -1.89
N LEU A 92 11.35 -8.60 -1.58
CA LEU A 92 11.58 -7.91 -0.29
C LEU A 92 10.81 -8.54 0.89
N ARG A 93 9.78 -9.36 0.60
CA ARG A 93 8.93 -9.97 1.61
C ARG A 93 8.46 -11.34 1.14
N GLY A 94 8.57 -12.33 2.03
CA GLY A 94 7.86 -13.61 1.92
C GLY A 94 6.51 -13.58 2.65
N SER A 95 5.50 -14.27 2.12
CA SER A 95 4.22 -14.49 2.79
C SER A 95 3.86 -15.97 2.65
N SER A 96 3.47 -16.61 3.76
CA SER A 96 2.92 -17.97 3.73
C SER A 96 1.50 -18.03 3.14
N ARG A 97 0.85 -16.87 3.01
CA ARG A 97 -0.51 -16.73 2.48
C ARG A 97 -0.47 -15.96 1.16
N SER A 98 -1.19 -16.48 0.16
CA SER A 98 -1.46 -15.77 -1.09
C SER A 98 -2.41 -14.60 -0.85
N TYR A 99 -2.28 -13.56 -1.65
CA TYR A 99 -3.16 -12.40 -1.64
C TYR A 99 -3.73 -12.17 -3.04
N VAL A 100 -5.01 -11.79 -3.10
CA VAL A 100 -5.68 -11.37 -4.33
C VAL A 100 -6.24 -9.97 -4.11
N PHE A 101 -5.87 -9.04 -4.99
CA PHE A 101 -6.46 -7.70 -4.98
C PHE A 101 -7.88 -7.76 -5.57
N ILE A 102 -8.87 -7.34 -4.79
CA ILE A 102 -10.27 -7.25 -5.24
C ILE A 102 -10.61 -5.78 -5.48
N ASN A 103 -10.81 -5.40 -6.74
CA ASN A 103 -11.20 -4.04 -7.09
C ASN A 103 -12.69 -3.82 -6.76
N THR A 104 -12.95 -3.10 -5.67
CA THR A 104 -14.31 -2.80 -5.18
C THR A 104 -14.96 -1.60 -5.86
N ASN A 105 -14.33 -0.98 -6.86
CA ASN A 105 -14.98 0.06 -7.65
C ASN A 105 -16.24 -0.46 -8.35
N ARG A 106 -17.11 0.46 -8.78
CA ARG A 106 -18.24 0.12 -9.66
C ARG A 106 -17.73 -0.56 -10.95
N PRO A 107 -18.47 -1.53 -11.53
CA PRO A 107 -18.01 -2.29 -12.70
C PRO A 107 -17.43 -1.41 -13.82
N GLN A 108 -18.08 -0.29 -14.13
CA GLN A 108 -17.68 0.63 -15.21
C GLN A 108 -16.37 1.40 -14.92
N LYS A 109 -15.89 1.38 -13.68
CA LYS A 109 -14.69 2.09 -13.20
C LYS A 109 -13.60 1.14 -12.69
N ARG A 110 -13.75 -0.17 -12.90
CA ARG A 110 -12.71 -1.14 -12.54
C ARG A 110 -11.63 -1.13 -13.62
N GLY A 111 -10.43 -0.69 -13.26
CA GLY A 111 -9.26 -0.91 -14.11
C GLY A 111 -8.96 -2.40 -14.19
N ARG A 112 -8.66 -2.88 -15.40
CA ARG A 112 -8.18 -4.25 -15.64
C ARG A 112 -6.65 -4.22 -15.79
N LEU A 113 -5.98 -5.24 -15.27
CA LEU A 113 -4.53 -5.37 -15.42
C LEU A 113 -4.22 -5.91 -16.81
N PHE A 114 -3.14 -5.42 -17.42
CA PHE A 114 -2.63 -6.01 -18.66
C PHE A 114 -2.11 -7.42 -18.39
N LYS A 115 -2.30 -8.28 -19.39
CA LYS A 115 -1.60 -9.56 -19.48
C LYS A 115 -0.10 -9.32 -19.66
N SER A 116 0.71 -10.29 -19.24
CA SER A 116 2.15 -10.21 -19.45
C SER A 116 2.49 -10.20 -20.94
N ASN A 117 3.62 -9.59 -21.31
CA ASN A 117 4.08 -9.56 -22.70
C ASN A 117 4.20 -10.95 -23.33
N ARG A 118 4.51 -11.97 -22.52
CA ARG A 118 4.57 -13.37 -22.96
C ARG A 118 3.18 -13.88 -23.36
N GLU A 119 2.18 -13.62 -22.53
CA GLU A 119 0.79 -14.04 -22.78
C GLU A 119 0.20 -13.30 -23.98
N VAL A 120 0.42 -11.98 -24.08
CA VAL A 120 -0.08 -11.18 -25.21
C VAL A 120 0.50 -11.67 -26.54
N ARG A 121 1.80 -12.02 -26.60
CA ARG A 121 2.43 -12.54 -27.81
C ARG A 121 1.93 -13.94 -28.22
N ALA A 122 1.41 -14.70 -27.27
CA ALA A 122 0.85 -16.04 -27.50
C ALA A 122 -0.66 -16.00 -27.82
N MET A 123 -1.30 -14.83 -27.78
CA MET A 123 -2.74 -14.69 -28.03
C MET A 123 -3.05 -14.44 -29.50
N ASN A 124 -4.08 -15.13 -29.98
CA ASN A 124 -4.74 -14.84 -31.26
C ASN A 124 -5.95 -13.91 -31.10
N THR A 125 -6.28 -13.51 -29.87
CA THR A 125 -7.45 -12.68 -29.51
C THR A 125 -7.04 -11.26 -29.12
N GLY A 126 -7.95 -10.30 -29.34
CA GLY A 126 -7.70 -8.88 -29.11
C GLY A 126 -7.86 -8.38 -27.66
N ASP A 127 -8.40 -9.19 -26.74
CA ASP A 127 -8.53 -8.75 -25.34
C ASP A 127 -7.22 -8.99 -24.57
N VAL A 128 -6.45 -7.92 -24.40
CA VAL A 128 -5.14 -7.92 -23.73
C VAL A 128 -5.22 -7.80 -22.20
N PHE A 129 -6.42 -7.78 -21.63
CA PHE A 129 -6.63 -7.58 -20.20
C PHE A 129 -6.91 -8.89 -19.45
N ASN A 130 -6.43 -8.98 -18.22
CA ASN A 130 -6.76 -10.04 -17.28
C ASN A 130 -8.20 -9.87 -16.78
N PRO A 131 -9.00 -10.96 -16.71
CA PRO A 131 -10.34 -10.91 -16.13
C PRO A 131 -10.28 -10.53 -14.65
N GLY A 132 -11.25 -9.75 -14.19
CA GLY A 132 -11.32 -9.35 -12.78
C GLY A 132 -11.72 -10.54 -11.89
N PRO A 133 -11.20 -10.65 -10.64
CA PRO A 133 -11.60 -11.72 -9.71
C PRO A 133 -13.12 -11.81 -9.47
N LEU A 134 -13.83 -10.67 -9.56
CA LEU A 134 -15.28 -10.58 -9.40
C LEU A 134 -16.07 -10.94 -10.65
N GLU A 135 -15.43 -10.97 -11.83
CA GLU A 135 -16.09 -11.33 -13.10
C GLU A 135 -16.12 -12.85 -13.27
N ILE A 136 -15.11 -13.55 -12.75
CA ILE A 136 -14.99 -15.02 -12.80
C ILE A 136 -16.07 -15.69 -11.94
N SER A 137 -16.49 -15.06 -10.84
CA SER A 137 -17.50 -15.61 -9.91
C SER A 137 -18.95 -15.50 -10.37
N ILE A 138 -19.24 -14.87 -11.51
CA ILE A 138 -20.60 -14.69 -12.05
C ILE A 138 -20.88 -15.70 -13.18
N SER A 139 -19.85 -16.39 -13.67
CA SER A 139 -19.92 -17.33 -14.81
C SER A 139 -19.95 -18.82 -14.41
N SER A 140 -20.26 -19.13 -13.15
CA SER A 140 -20.34 -20.47 -12.56
C SER A 140 -21.60 -20.60 -11.72
#